data_AF-A0A3B8Y1V2-F1
#
_entry.id   AF-A0A3B8Y1V2-F1
#
_cell.length_a   1.000
_cell.length_b   1.000
_cell.length_c   1.000
_cell.angle_alpha   90.00
_cell.angle_beta   90.00
_cell.angle_gamma   90.00
#
_symmetry.space_group_name_H-M   'P 1'
#
loop_
_entity.id
_entity.type
_entity.pdbx_description
1 polymer ?
#
loop_
_entity_poly.entity_id
_entity_poly.type
_entity_poly.pdbx_seq_one_letter_code
_entity_poly.pdbx_strand_id
1 'polypeptide(L)'
;MPRTHKVKKESENGKLAVQEPETTNVEILSEESSPLSDEEKKDLERLEAQVKSAVLEAAKALWEINSRRLYRERYATFEDYCEDTFKFSSRYIYYQVRFGQFLNTLEQSERAVQILPQSEYQARPLSKLKEESEQIEAWLEAVERAEGKTPPYSLVEQVVRKKLTPQEKTPKQRLSLSEGHFCQLGGQVAQVIASADGSYQLKRWDHSEATVAIDDVKELQVDKRSLSRVQSYFDQLGVAAALVERYREKTATAVLGVLAKAELPPTELETKLLKCLERELSRRDKAQAEQD
;
A
#
# COMPACT_ATOMS: atom_id res chain seq x y z
N MET A 1 19.34 -14.95 -74.26
CA MET A 1 20.23 -14.21 -73.32
C MET A 1 19.64 -12.81 -73.12
N PRO A 2 19.63 -12.27 -71.89
CA PRO A 2 18.41 -12.11 -71.09
C PRO A 2 17.73 -10.73 -71.25
N ARG A 3 16.40 -10.70 -71.10
CA ARG A 3 15.62 -9.46 -70.96
C ARG A 3 14.84 -9.49 -69.65
N THR A 4 15.23 -8.61 -68.75
CA THR A 4 14.36 -8.09 -67.69
C THR A 4 13.20 -7.34 -68.33
N HIS A 5 11.99 -7.45 -67.77
CA HIS A 5 11.20 -6.30 -67.28
C HIS A 5 9.97 -6.80 -66.52
N LYS A 6 9.60 -6.00 -65.52
CA LYS A 6 8.66 -6.30 -64.45
C LYS A 6 7.38 -5.48 -64.68
N VAL A 7 6.26 -5.99 -64.15
CA VAL A 7 5.08 -5.27 -63.59
C VAL A 7 3.77 -5.21 -64.40
N LYS A 8 2.69 -5.54 -63.66
CA LYS A 8 1.24 -5.14 -63.63
C LYS A 8 0.26 -6.22 -64.12
N LYS A 9 -0.50 -6.90 -63.23
CA LYS A 9 -1.69 -6.57 -62.38
C LYS A 9 -2.98 -6.31 -63.16
N GLU A 10 -3.96 -7.20 -63.00
CA GLU A 10 -5.45 -7.04 -62.91
C GLU A 10 -6.07 -8.46 -62.99
N SER A 11 -6.49 -9.06 -61.86
CA SER A 11 -7.84 -9.12 -61.28
C SER A 11 -8.93 -9.69 -62.19
N GLU A 12 -9.40 -10.91 -61.89
CA GLU A 12 -10.76 -11.32 -62.20
C GLU A 12 -11.28 -12.32 -61.17
N ASN A 13 -12.52 -12.07 -60.73
CA ASN A 13 -13.28 -12.79 -59.73
C ASN A 13 -13.72 -14.18 -60.22
N GLY A 14 -13.60 -15.20 -59.37
CA GLY A 14 -14.24 -16.51 -59.55
C GLY A 14 -14.86 -16.98 -58.23
N LYS A 15 -16.18 -17.12 -58.22
CA LYS A 15 -17.08 -17.28 -57.07
C LYS A 15 -17.34 -18.78 -56.80
N LEU A 16 -17.18 -19.18 -55.54
CA LEU A 16 -17.75 -20.33 -54.81
C LEU A 16 -17.87 -21.72 -55.48
N ALA A 17 -17.20 -22.70 -54.87
CA ALA A 17 -17.83 -23.98 -54.53
C ALA A 17 -17.39 -24.37 -53.11
N VAL A 18 -18.34 -24.32 -52.17
CA VAL A 18 -18.18 -24.74 -50.78
C VAL A 18 -18.04 -26.26 -50.77
N GLN A 19 -16.91 -26.77 -50.31
CA GLN A 19 -16.79 -28.15 -49.84
C GLN A 19 -16.94 -28.10 -48.32
N GLU A 20 -17.97 -28.77 -47.83
CA GLU A 20 -18.24 -28.98 -46.41
C GLU A 20 -17.01 -29.64 -45.77
N PRO A 21 -16.47 -29.11 -44.65
CA PRO A 21 -15.45 -29.81 -43.91
C PRO A 21 -16.11 -31.01 -43.23
N GLU A 22 -15.71 -32.22 -43.62
CA GLU A 22 -15.96 -33.43 -42.85
C GLU A 22 -15.51 -33.18 -41.42
N THR A 23 -16.48 -32.99 -40.53
CA THR A 23 -16.27 -32.98 -39.09
C THR A 23 -15.82 -34.38 -38.72
N THR A 24 -14.51 -34.55 -38.63
CA THR A 24 -13.88 -35.68 -37.94
C THR A 24 -14.35 -35.59 -36.50
N ASN A 25 -15.32 -36.43 -36.16
CA ASN A 25 -15.84 -36.55 -34.82
C ASN A 25 -14.69 -37.08 -33.96
N VAL A 26 -13.99 -36.18 -33.28
CA VAL A 26 -13.01 -36.55 -32.26
C VAL A 26 -13.85 -37.09 -31.11
N GLU A 27 -14.02 -38.41 -31.07
CA GLU A 27 -14.44 -39.12 -29.87
C GLU A 27 -13.43 -38.77 -28.78
N ILE A 28 -13.80 -37.79 -27.95
CA ILE A 28 -13.21 -37.57 -26.65
C ILE A 28 -13.51 -38.87 -25.90
N LEU A 29 -12.53 -39.76 -25.85
CA LEU A 29 -12.50 -40.90 -24.94
C LEU A 29 -12.57 -40.32 -23.53
N SER A 30 -13.79 -40.19 -23.04
CA SER A 30 -14.10 -39.95 -21.63
C SER A 30 -13.68 -41.21 -20.88
N GLU A 31 -12.40 -41.29 -20.53
CA GLU A 31 -11.93 -42.25 -19.53
C GLU A 31 -12.74 -42.00 -18.26
N GLU A 32 -13.62 -42.96 -17.95
CA GLU A 32 -14.40 -42.93 -16.74
C GLU A 32 -13.44 -42.91 -15.54
N SER A 33 -13.54 -41.86 -14.74
CA SER A 33 -12.77 -41.66 -13.50
C SER A 33 -13.14 -42.74 -12.47
N SER A 34 -12.54 -43.92 -12.58
CA SER A 34 -12.59 -44.93 -11.53
C SER A 34 -11.89 -44.39 -10.27
N PRO A 35 -12.44 -44.65 -9.07
CA PRO A 35 -11.81 -44.20 -7.83
C PRO A 35 -10.46 -44.91 -7.62
N LEU A 36 -9.43 -44.15 -7.22
CA LEU A 36 -8.10 -44.67 -6.92
C LEU A 36 -8.17 -45.82 -5.88
N SER A 37 -7.42 -46.88 -6.14
CA SER A 37 -7.15 -47.94 -5.16
C SER A 37 -6.36 -47.40 -3.96
N ASP A 38 -6.38 -48.13 -2.85
CA ASP A 38 -5.65 -47.71 -1.65
C ASP A 38 -4.12 -47.75 -1.83
N GLU A 39 -3.62 -48.56 -2.76
CA GLU A 39 -2.21 -48.57 -3.16
C GLU A 39 -1.87 -47.31 -3.96
N GLU A 40 -2.69 -46.95 -4.95
CA GLU A 40 -2.50 -45.74 -5.75
C GLU A 40 -2.59 -44.45 -4.91
N LYS A 41 -3.48 -44.40 -3.90
CA LYS A 41 -3.54 -43.27 -2.96
C LYS A 41 -2.26 -43.12 -2.15
N LYS A 42 -1.71 -44.23 -1.65
CA LYS A 42 -0.43 -44.22 -0.89
C LYS A 42 0.73 -43.80 -1.77
N ASP A 43 0.76 -44.29 -3.01
CA ASP A 43 1.78 -43.87 -3.97
C ASP A 43 1.66 -42.40 -4.33
N LEU A 44 0.45 -41.88 -4.51
CA LEU A 44 0.20 -40.46 -4.74
C LEU A 44 0.73 -39.61 -3.58
N GLU A 45 0.36 -39.95 -2.33
CA GLU A 45 0.84 -39.23 -1.14
C GLU A 45 2.37 -39.23 -1.03
N ARG A 46 3.00 -40.38 -1.30
CA ARG A 46 4.47 -40.54 -1.29
C ARG A 46 5.13 -39.68 -2.36
N LEU A 47 4.62 -39.71 -3.59
CA LEU A 47 5.16 -38.95 -4.72
C LEU A 47 4.97 -37.45 -4.51
N GLU A 48 3.83 -37.02 -3.98
CA GLU A 48 3.60 -35.61 -3.63
C GLU A 48 4.58 -35.13 -2.55
N ALA A 49 4.84 -35.94 -1.52
CA ALA A 49 5.82 -35.61 -0.49
C ALA A 49 7.22 -35.47 -1.08
N GLN A 50 7.60 -36.36 -2.00
CA GLN A 50 8.88 -36.30 -2.71
C GLN A 50 9.01 -35.02 -3.55
N VAL A 51 7.96 -34.66 -4.30
CA VAL A 51 7.95 -33.41 -5.09
C VAL A 51 8.06 -32.19 -4.18
N LYS A 52 7.31 -32.14 -3.08
CA LYS A 52 7.37 -31.05 -2.09
C LYS A 52 8.78 -30.92 -1.51
N SER A 53 9.41 -32.02 -1.10
CA SER A 53 10.80 -32.01 -0.58
C SER A 53 11.79 -31.48 -1.60
N ALA A 54 11.72 -31.98 -2.85
CA ALA A 54 12.63 -31.59 -3.91
C ALA A 54 12.59 -30.08 -4.21
N VAL A 55 11.41 -29.45 -4.14
CA VAL A 55 11.28 -28.00 -4.31
C VAL A 55 12.00 -27.24 -3.21
N LEU A 56 11.87 -27.66 -1.94
CA LEU A 56 12.51 -27.01 -0.81
C LEU A 56 14.02 -27.19 -0.84
N GLU A 57 14.50 -28.40 -1.12
CA GLU A 57 15.92 -28.72 -1.24
C GLU A 57 16.57 -27.93 -2.39
N ALA A 58 15.92 -27.86 -3.55
CA ALA A 58 16.42 -27.10 -4.69
C ALA A 58 16.54 -25.60 -4.36
N ALA A 59 15.54 -25.01 -3.68
CA ALA A 59 15.59 -23.61 -3.28
C ALA A 59 16.76 -23.33 -2.33
N LYS A 60 16.96 -24.19 -1.32
CA LYS A 60 18.10 -24.08 -0.38
C LYS A 60 19.45 -24.23 -1.09
N ALA A 61 19.57 -25.21 -1.99
CA ALA A 61 20.79 -25.42 -2.76
C ALA A 61 21.12 -24.21 -3.64
N LEU A 62 20.13 -23.63 -4.34
CA LEU A 62 20.31 -22.41 -5.13
C LEU A 62 20.75 -21.23 -4.26
N TRP A 63 20.14 -21.07 -3.09
CA TRP A 63 20.56 -20.06 -2.12
C TRP A 63 22.00 -20.27 -1.65
N GLU A 64 22.39 -21.50 -1.31
CA GLU A 64 23.74 -21.81 -0.83
C GLU A 64 24.81 -21.61 -1.91
N ILE A 65 24.54 -22.03 -3.15
CA ILE A 65 25.41 -21.77 -4.30
C ILE A 65 25.62 -20.27 -4.47
N ASN A 66 24.55 -19.47 -4.37
CA ASN A 66 24.62 -18.03 -4.52
C ASN A 66 25.37 -17.35 -3.35
N SER A 67 25.00 -17.68 -2.11
CA SER A 67 25.53 -17.05 -0.90
C SER A 67 27.04 -17.30 -0.74
N ARG A 68 27.50 -18.51 -1.07
CA ARG A 68 28.92 -18.88 -1.04
C ARG A 68 29.67 -18.54 -2.33
N ARG A 69 28.95 -18.04 -3.35
CA ARG A 69 29.45 -17.74 -4.70
C ARG A 69 30.22 -18.91 -5.31
N LEU A 70 29.63 -20.12 -5.28
CA LEU A 70 30.28 -21.35 -5.77
C LEU A 70 30.39 -21.39 -7.30
N TYR A 71 29.68 -20.52 -8.01
CA TYR A 71 29.71 -20.38 -9.46
C TYR A 71 30.92 -19.57 -9.98
N ARG A 72 31.63 -18.86 -9.09
CA ARG A 72 32.61 -17.81 -9.46
C ARG A 72 33.82 -18.26 -10.27
N GLU A 73 34.09 -19.57 -10.31
CA GLU A 73 35.20 -20.13 -11.08
C GLU A 73 34.95 -20.04 -12.59
N ARG A 74 33.69 -20.22 -13.03
CA ARG A 74 33.33 -20.30 -14.45
C ARG A 74 32.42 -19.17 -14.93
N TYR A 75 31.75 -18.48 -14.01
CA TYR A 75 30.76 -17.45 -14.33
C TYR A 75 31.01 -16.18 -13.51
N ALA A 76 30.88 -15.02 -14.18
CA ALA A 76 31.05 -13.72 -13.53
C ALA A 76 29.87 -13.38 -12.60
N THR A 77 28.65 -13.72 -13.03
CA THR A 77 27.41 -13.46 -12.29
C THR A 77 26.66 -14.76 -11.99
N PHE A 78 25.78 -14.74 -10.99
CA PHE A 78 24.97 -15.90 -10.64
C PHE A 78 23.89 -16.15 -11.70
N GLU A 79 23.39 -15.08 -12.30
CA GLU A 79 22.40 -15.08 -13.35
C GLU A 79 22.91 -15.84 -14.59
N ASP A 80 24.14 -15.53 -15.04
CA ASP A 80 24.77 -16.22 -16.18
C ASP A 80 24.92 -17.73 -15.89
N TYR A 81 25.33 -18.07 -14.66
CA TYR A 81 25.44 -19.46 -14.23
C TYR A 81 24.10 -20.20 -14.28
N CYS A 82 23.04 -19.58 -13.76
CA CYS A 82 21.73 -20.21 -13.71
C CYS A 82 21.06 -20.30 -15.09
N GLU A 83 21.23 -19.28 -15.93
CA GLU A 83 20.73 -19.31 -17.30
C GLU A 83 21.46 -20.37 -18.12
N ASP A 84 22.78 -20.48 -18.01
CA ASP A 84 23.53 -21.47 -18.77
C ASP A 84 23.29 -22.91 -18.26
N THR A 85 23.33 -23.13 -16.94
CA THR A 85 23.25 -24.47 -16.34
C THR A 85 21.83 -25.00 -16.25
N PHE A 86 20.87 -24.17 -15.83
CA PHE A 86 19.50 -24.60 -15.51
C PHE A 86 18.45 -24.06 -16.48
N LYS A 87 18.82 -23.17 -17.42
CA LYS A 87 17.89 -22.54 -18.38
C LYS A 87 16.72 -21.81 -17.71
N PHE A 88 16.98 -21.26 -16.52
CA PHE A 88 16.00 -20.52 -15.74
C PHE A 88 16.12 -19.01 -15.94
N SER A 89 14.99 -18.30 -15.97
CA SER A 89 14.98 -16.84 -16.02
C SER A 89 15.53 -16.24 -14.72
N SER A 90 16.24 -15.10 -14.81
CA SER A 90 16.82 -14.41 -13.65
C SER A 90 15.76 -14.06 -12.60
N ARG A 91 14.54 -13.69 -13.03
CA ARG A 91 13.42 -13.39 -12.13
C ARG A 91 13.04 -14.62 -11.29
N TYR A 92 12.87 -15.77 -11.92
CA TYR A 92 12.53 -17.02 -11.23
C TYR A 92 13.63 -17.39 -10.22
N ILE A 93 14.89 -17.30 -10.63
CA ILE A 93 16.05 -17.58 -9.78
C ILE A 93 16.07 -16.69 -8.54
N TYR A 94 15.84 -15.38 -8.71
CA TYR A 94 15.84 -14.44 -7.60
C TYR A 94 14.78 -14.79 -6.54
N TYR A 95 13.58 -15.19 -6.99
CA TYR A 95 12.54 -15.66 -6.08
C TYR A 95 12.96 -16.95 -5.37
N GLN A 96 13.56 -17.90 -6.08
CA GLN A 96 14.01 -19.16 -5.48
C GLN A 96 15.14 -18.97 -4.47
N VAL A 97 16.10 -18.09 -4.73
CA VAL A 97 17.17 -17.75 -3.78
C VAL A 97 16.61 -17.12 -2.51
N ARG A 98 15.68 -16.16 -2.64
CA ARG A 98 15.02 -15.56 -1.47
C ARG A 98 14.22 -16.58 -0.67
N PHE A 99 13.57 -17.51 -1.36
CA PHE A 99 12.84 -18.59 -0.71
C PHE A 99 13.78 -19.53 0.04
N GLY A 100 14.89 -19.94 -0.58
CA GLY A 100 15.93 -20.74 0.06
C GLY A 100 16.53 -20.06 1.30
N GLN A 101 16.78 -18.75 1.21
CA GLN A 101 17.21 -17.95 2.37
C GLN A 101 16.18 -18.04 3.50
N PHE A 102 14.91 -17.76 3.20
CA PHE A 102 13.84 -17.78 4.19
C PHE A 102 13.70 -19.17 4.83
N LEU A 103 13.77 -20.26 4.06
CA LEU A 103 13.74 -21.62 4.59
C LEU A 103 14.90 -21.88 5.55
N ASN A 104 16.13 -21.48 5.19
CA ASN A 104 17.28 -21.64 6.07
C ASN A 104 17.12 -20.83 7.37
N THR A 105 16.68 -19.58 7.28
CA THR A 105 16.39 -18.72 8.43
C THR A 105 15.28 -19.31 9.32
N LEU A 106 14.26 -19.92 8.72
CA LEU A 106 13.16 -20.56 9.44
C LEU A 106 13.62 -21.80 10.20
N GLU A 107 14.51 -22.61 9.61
CA GLU A 107 15.08 -23.81 10.24
C GLU A 107 16.06 -23.48 11.37
N GLN A 108 16.78 -22.36 11.25
CA GLN A 108 17.70 -21.89 12.29
C GLN A 108 16.97 -21.14 13.43
N SER A 109 15.68 -20.86 13.28
CA SER A 109 14.90 -20.18 14.32
C SER A 109 14.76 -21.05 15.57
N GLU A 110 15.02 -20.47 16.74
CA GLU A 110 14.77 -21.12 18.04
C GLU A 110 13.27 -21.37 18.31
N ARG A 111 12.39 -20.68 17.57
CA ARG A 111 10.95 -20.92 17.64
C ARG A 111 10.67 -22.25 16.94
N ALA A 112 10.00 -23.17 17.62
CA ALA A 112 9.62 -24.46 17.06
C ALA A 112 8.64 -24.29 15.88
N VAL A 113 9.18 -24.08 14.68
CA VAL A 113 8.41 -24.03 13.44
C VAL A 113 8.25 -25.46 12.94
N GLN A 114 7.09 -26.06 13.21
CA GLN A 114 6.79 -27.41 12.73
C GLN A 114 6.31 -27.42 11.27
N ILE A 115 5.91 -26.26 10.72
CA ILE A 115 5.24 -26.16 9.42
C ILE A 115 6.04 -25.27 8.48
N LEU A 116 6.65 -25.90 7.48
CA LEU A 116 7.36 -25.23 6.41
C LEU A 116 6.40 -24.80 5.29
N PRO A 117 6.72 -23.73 4.54
CA PRO A 117 6.05 -23.44 3.28
C PRO A 117 6.23 -24.61 2.31
N GLN A 118 5.22 -24.91 1.51
CA GLN A 118 5.29 -25.98 0.49
C GLN A 118 5.76 -25.45 -0.87
N SER A 119 5.76 -24.12 -1.06
CA SER A 119 6.17 -23.48 -2.31
C SER A 119 6.71 -22.08 -2.07
N GLU A 120 7.56 -21.60 -2.98
CA GLU A 120 8.04 -20.22 -2.97
C GLU A 120 6.89 -19.22 -3.00
N TYR A 121 5.82 -19.54 -3.73
CA TYR A 121 4.68 -18.65 -3.90
C TYR A 121 4.08 -18.21 -2.55
N GLN A 122 3.93 -19.14 -1.60
CA GLN A 122 3.40 -18.85 -0.25
C GLN A 122 4.31 -17.91 0.54
N ALA A 123 5.63 -18.07 0.41
CA ALA A 123 6.61 -17.26 1.13
C ALA A 123 6.90 -15.92 0.42
N ARG A 124 6.55 -15.77 -0.86
CA ARG A 124 6.82 -14.57 -1.66
C ARG A 124 6.38 -13.26 -0.99
N PRO A 125 5.20 -13.15 -0.35
CA PRO A 125 4.80 -11.91 0.34
C PRO A 125 5.78 -11.51 1.44
N LEU A 126 6.36 -12.47 2.17
CA LEU A 126 7.27 -12.22 3.29
C LEU A 126 8.51 -11.43 2.86
N SER A 127 8.95 -11.58 1.60
CA SER A 127 10.09 -10.85 1.04
C SER A 127 9.95 -9.32 1.04
N LYS A 128 8.73 -8.81 1.30
CA LYS A 128 8.45 -7.38 1.49
C LYS A 128 8.87 -6.87 2.87
N LEU A 129 8.93 -7.73 3.88
CA LEU A 129 9.42 -7.41 5.22
C LEU A 129 10.95 -7.40 5.19
N LYS A 130 11.57 -6.35 5.77
CA LYS A 130 13.02 -6.15 5.70
C LYS A 130 13.77 -7.02 6.70
N GLU A 131 13.21 -7.16 7.90
CA GLU A 131 13.84 -7.88 9.00
C GLU A 131 13.47 -9.37 8.95
N GLU A 132 14.47 -10.24 9.13
CA GLU A 132 14.27 -11.70 9.14
C GLU A 132 13.37 -12.16 10.30
N SER A 133 13.48 -11.48 11.46
CA SER A 133 12.63 -11.73 12.62
C SER A 133 11.15 -11.45 12.34
N GLU A 134 10.84 -10.37 11.61
CA GLU A 134 9.47 -10.03 11.20
C GLU A 134 8.92 -11.03 10.19
N GLN A 135 9.76 -11.56 9.30
CA GLN A 135 9.36 -12.62 8.35
C GLN A 135 8.98 -13.90 9.08
N ILE A 136 9.79 -14.35 10.04
CA ILE A 136 9.48 -15.54 10.86
C ILE A 136 8.19 -15.31 11.64
N GLU A 137 8.04 -14.14 12.27
CA GLU A 137 6.85 -13.82 13.06
C GLU A 137 5.57 -13.78 12.19
N ALA A 138 5.65 -13.18 11.00
CA ALA A 138 4.53 -13.14 10.06
C ALA A 138 4.13 -14.55 9.58
N TRP A 139 5.12 -15.44 9.36
CA TRP A 139 4.84 -16.82 9.00
C TRP A 139 4.16 -17.58 10.14
N LEU A 140 4.67 -17.45 11.37
CA LEU A 140 4.08 -18.08 12.55
C LEU A 140 2.65 -17.60 12.81
N GLU A 141 2.39 -16.29 12.71
CA GLU A 141 1.04 -15.73 12.82
C GLU A 141 0.11 -16.28 11.74
N ALA A 142 0.60 -16.47 10.51
CA ALA A 142 -0.18 -17.08 9.44
C ALA A 142 -0.49 -18.57 9.71
N VAL A 143 0.48 -19.33 10.24
CA VAL A 143 0.30 -20.73 10.64
C VAL A 143 -0.70 -20.88 11.78
N GLU A 144 -0.62 -20.00 12.78
CA GLU A 144 -1.56 -19.98 13.91
C GLU A 144 -2.99 -19.71 13.43
N ARG A 145 -3.17 -18.70 12.56
CA ARG A 145 -4.48 -18.41 11.94
C ARG A 145 -5.00 -19.50 11.02
N ALA A 146 -4.11 -20.36 10.51
CA ALA A 146 -4.47 -21.53 9.72
C ALA A 146 -4.72 -22.78 10.60
N GLU A 147 -4.84 -22.61 11.92
CA GLU A 147 -5.10 -23.69 12.88
C GLU A 147 -4.02 -24.80 12.84
N GLY A 148 -2.76 -24.42 12.62
CA GLY A 148 -1.66 -25.38 12.51
C GLY A 148 -1.69 -26.19 11.21
N LYS A 149 -2.31 -25.66 10.14
CA LYS A 149 -2.14 -26.17 8.77
C LYS A 149 -1.21 -25.25 7.98
N THR A 150 -0.72 -25.73 6.84
CA THR A 150 0.06 -24.89 5.92
C THR A 150 -0.80 -23.71 5.44
N PRO A 151 -0.41 -22.46 5.72
CA PRO A 151 -1.23 -21.30 5.39
C PRO A 151 -1.30 -21.08 3.87
N PRO A 152 -2.47 -20.71 3.33
CA PRO A 152 -2.58 -20.32 1.92
C PRO A 152 -1.93 -18.95 1.68
N TYR A 153 -1.55 -18.69 0.43
CA TYR A 153 -0.93 -17.42 0.01
C TYR A 153 -1.70 -16.18 0.51
N SER A 154 -3.03 -16.18 0.36
CA SER A 154 -3.90 -15.05 0.72
C SER A 154 -3.81 -14.69 2.20
N LEU A 155 -3.67 -15.69 3.07
CA LEU A 155 -3.53 -15.49 4.51
C LEU A 155 -2.17 -14.89 4.85
N VAL A 156 -1.10 -15.43 4.26
CA VAL A 156 0.27 -14.90 4.44
C VAL A 156 0.34 -13.45 3.94
N GLU A 157 -0.24 -13.16 2.77
CA GLU A 157 -0.30 -11.81 2.24
C GLU A 157 -1.09 -10.86 3.13
N GLN A 158 -2.20 -11.31 3.73
CA GLN A 158 -2.98 -10.50 4.66
C GLN A 158 -2.18 -10.15 5.92
N VAL A 159 -1.46 -11.12 6.50
CA VAL A 159 -0.60 -10.90 7.67
C VAL A 159 0.54 -9.95 7.34
N VAL A 160 1.24 -10.18 6.23
CA VAL A 160 2.32 -9.29 5.78
C VAL A 160 1.81 -7.88 5.51
N ARG A 161 0.67 -7.74 4.85
CA ARG A 161 0.06 -6.43 4.58
C ARG A 161 -0.21 -5.67 5.88
N LYS A 162 -0.76 -6.35 6.89
CA LYS A 162 -1.01 -5.78 8.22
C LYS A 162 0.28 -5.30 8.92
N LYS A 163 1.41 -5.99 8.72
CA LYS A 163 2.72 -5.60 9.26
C LYS A 163 3.39 -4.47 8.47
N LEU A 164 3.16 -4.40 7.15
CA LEU A 164 3.72 -3.38 6.27
C LEU A 164 2.96 -2.05 6.31
N THR A 165 1.67 -2.06 6.61
CA THR A 165 0.94 -0.84 6.93
C THR A 165 1.57 -0.25 8.18
N PRO A 166 2.23 0.93 8.12
CA PRO A 166 2.73 1.60 9.31
C PRO A 166 1.54 1.78 10.21
N GLN A 167 1.52 1.12 11.39
CA GLN A 167 0.38 1.04 12.31
C GLN A 167 -0.75 2.00 11.93
N GLU A 168 -1.70 1.52 11.12
CA GLU A 168 -2.99 2.17 11.11
C GLU A 168 -3.47 2.01 12.54
N LYS A 169 -3.56 3.15 13.21
CA LYS A 169 -4.13 3.32 14.55
C LYS A 169 -5.30 2.34 14.68
N THR A 170 -5.28 1.59 15.76
CA THR A 170 -6.41 0.82 16.29
C THR A 170 -7.76 1.44 15.92
N PRO A 171 -8.78 0.61 15.63
CA PRO A 171 -10.06 1.06 15.09
C PRO A 171 -10.56 2.24 15.90
N LYS A 172 -10.66 3.41 15.23
CA LYS A 172 -11.14 4.70 15.74
C LYS A 172 -11.62 4.58 17.17
N GLN A 173 -10.70 4.77 18.13
CA GLN A 173 -11.11 5.22 19.45
C GLN A 173 -11.99 6.42 19.13
N ARG A 174 -13.31 6.29 19.34
CA ARG A 174 -14.27 7.34 18.98
C ARG A 174 -13.62 8.62 19.44
N LEU A 175 -13.24 9.46 18.48
CA LEU A 175 -12.84 10.81 18.83
C LEU A 175 -13.95 11.27 19.75
N SER A 176 -13.60 11.54 21.00
CA SER A 176 -14.48 12.09 22.02
C SER A 176 -13.88 13.44 22.36
N LEU A 177 -13.82 14.29 21.33
CA LEU A 177 -13.42 15.67 21.48
C LEU A 177 -14.52 16.35 22.29
N SER A 178 -14.18 16.85 23.48
CA SER A 178 -15.12 17.68 24.22
C SER A 178 -15.23 19.05 23.55
N GLU A 179 -16.32 19.76 23.85
CA GLU A 179 -16.47 21.18 23.53
C GLU A 179 -15.20 21.97 23.89
N GLY A 180 -14.79 22.85 22.99
CA GLY A 180 -13.57 23.67 23.09
C GLY A 180 -12.29 23.04 22.52
N HIS A 181 -12.26 21.75 22.20
CA HIS A 181 -11.07 21.11 21.60
C HIS A 181 -10.81 21.61 20.16
N PHE A 182 -9.52 21.76 19.82
CA PHE A 182 -9.10 22.06 18.46
C PHE A 182 -8.93 20.78 17.64
N CYS A 183 -9.31 20.85 16.38
CA CYS A 183 -9.21 19.76 15.41
C CYS A 183 -8.89 20.31 14.02
N GLN A 184 -8.64 19.39 13.08
CA GLN A 184 -8.32 19.74 11.69
C GLN A 184 -9.38 19.15 10.75
N LEU A 185 -9.97 20.02 9.94
CA LEU A 185 -10.95 19.68 8.89
C LEU A 185 -10.38 20.14 7.54
N GLY A 186 -10.17 19.21 6.60
CA GLY A 186 -9.65 19.53 5.27
C GLY A 186 -8.28 20.25 5.29
N GLY A 187 -7.48 20.02 6.32
CA GLY A 187 -6.19 20.67 6.53
C GLY A 187 -6.25 22.02 7.27
N GLN A 188 -7.43 22.54 7.59
CA GLN A 188 -7.61 23.81 8.29
C GLN A 188 -7.97 23.60 9.76
N VAL A 189 -7.55 24.53 10.62
CA VAL A 189 -7.95 24.53 12.04
C VAL A 189 -9.44 24.81 12.21
N ALA A 190 -10.08 24.03 13.08
CA ALA A 190 -11.43 24.24 13.55
C ALA A 190 -11.54 23.93 15.07
N GLN A 191 -12.53 24.49 15.73
CA GLN A 191 -12.81 24.29 17.14
C GLN A 191 -14.14 23.56 17.32
N VAL A 192 -14.20 22.55 18.17
CA VAL A 192 -15.43 21.82 18.48
C VAL A 192 -16.34 22.70 19.33
N ILE A 193 -17.54 22.98 18.83
CA ILE A 193 -18.60 23.70 19.53
C ILE A 193 -19.50 22.70 20.26
N ALA A 194 -19.90 21.64 19.57
CA ALA A 194 -20.76 20.61 20.14
C ALA A 194 -20.47 19.25 19.50
N SER A 195 -20.65 18.21 20.30
CA SER A 195 -20.60 16.81 19.85
C SER A 195 -22.01 16.22 19.92
N ALA A 196 -22.52 15.74 18.79
CA ALA A 196 -23.74 14.96 18.70
C ALA A 196 -23.40 13.51 18.32
N ASP A 197 -24.30 12.56 18.57
CA ASP A 197 -24.05 11.15 18.27
C ASP A 197 -23.69 10.95 16.79
N GLY A 198 -22.39 10.70 16.52
CA GLY A 198 -21.86 10.46 15.18
C GLY A 198 -21.41 11.71 14.40
N SER A 199 -21.54 12.93 14.94
CA SER A 199 -21.12 14.16 14.25
C SER A 199 -20.59 15.25 15.18
N TYR A 200 -19.71 16.09 14.66
CA TYR A 200 -19.20 17.28 15.33
C TYR A 200 -19.74 18.54 14.68
N GLN A 201 -20.19 19.48 15.50
CA GLN A 201 -20.37 20.87 15.10
C GLN A 201 -19.06 21.62 15.37
N LEU A 202 -18.47 22.12 14.30
CA LEU A 202 -17.17 22.77 14.32
C LEU A 202 -17.32 24.25 13.96
N LYS A 203 -16.65 25.12 14.70
CA LYS A 203 -16.36 26.50 14.33
C LYS A 203 -15.09 26.53 13.51
N ARG A 204 -15.17 27.02 12.28
CA ARG A 204 -14.00 27.26 11.43
C ARG A 204 -13.35 28.59 11.78
N TRP A 205 -12.11 28.76 11.36
CA TRP A 205 -11.32 29.96 11.60
C TRP A 205 -11.93 31.24 10.99
N ASP A 206 -12.80 31.11 9.98
CA ASP A 206 -13.55 32.20 9.34
C ASP A 206 -14.90 32.48 10.03
N HIS A 207 -15.09 31.98 11.25
CA HIS A 207 -16.35 32.01 12.00
C HIS A 207 -17.52 31.26 11.37
N SER A 208 -17.33 30.53 10.26
CA SER A 208 -18.38 29.67 9.73
C SER A 208 -18.53 28.39 10.55
N GLU A 209 -19.76 27.91 10.70
CA GLU A 209 -20.06 26.67 11.40
C GLU A 209 -20.28 25.53 10.42
N ALA A 210 -19.76 24.34 10.73
CA ALA A 210 -19.90 23.15 9.91
C ALA A 210 -20.21 21.93 10.76
N THR A 211 -21.23 21.17 10.36
CA THR A 211 -21.52 19.84 10.92
C THR A 211 -20.81 18.79 10.07
N VAL A 212 -19.92 18.03 10.68
CA VAL A 212 -19.09 17.04 9.97
C VAL A 212 -19.15 15.69 10.67
N ALA A 213 -19.06 14.62 9.88
CA ALA A 213 -18.96 13.28 10.43
C ALA A 213 -17.66 13.17 11.24
N ILE A 214 -17.70 12.40 12.33
CA ILE A 214 -16.52 12.15 13.18
C ILE A 214 -15.32 11.65 12.35
N ASP A 215 -15.59 10.93 11.27
CA ASP A 215 -14.62 10.32 10.38
C ASP A 215 -13.81 11.31 9.54
N ASP A 216 -14.35 12.50 9.30
CA ASP A 216 -13.73 13.55 8.48
C ASP A 216 -12.87 14.51 9.30
N VAL A 217 -12.82 14.32 10.63
CA VAL A 217 -12.13 15.19 11.58
C VAL A 217 -10.85 14.53 12.06
N LYS A 218 -9.74 15.25 11.96
CA LYS A 218 -8.46 14.81 12.53
C LYS A 218 -8.23 15.52 13.87
N GLU A 219 -8.00 14.74 14.92
CA GLU A 219 -7.63 15.29 16.24
C GLU A 219 -6.28 15.98 16.19
N LEU A 220 -6.22 17.13 16.86
CA LEU A 220 -5.00 17.88 17.05
C LEU A 220 -4.59 17.78 18.52
N GLN A 221 -3.46 17.12 18.77
CA GLN A 221 -2.90 16.97 20.10
C GLN A 221 -2.20 18.28 20.49
N VAL A 222 -2.93 19.20 21.12
CA VAL A 222 -2.39 20.47 21.62
C VAL A 222 -2.11 20.34 23.12
N ASP A 223 -0.86 20.57 23.51
CA ASP A 223 -0.48 20.62 24.92
C ASP A 223 -1.27 21.70 25.68
N LYS A 224 -1.64 21.43 26.93
CA LYS A 224 -2.34 22.40 27.80
C LYS A 224 -1.63 23.75 27.90
N ARG A 225 -0.29 23.77 27.83
CA ARG A 225 0.55 24.99 27.87
C ARG A 225 0.44 25.83 26.58
N SER A 226 0.14 25.18 25.47
CA SER A 226 0.05 25.79 24.14
C SER A 226 -1.38 26.18 23.78
N LEU A 227 -2.38 25.68 24.52
CA LEU A 227 -3.81 25.91 24.26
C LEU A 227 -4.18 27.39 24.24
N SER A 228 -3.69 28.20 25.18
CA SER A 228 -3.95 29.65 25.19
C SER A 228 -3.37 30.35 23.96
N ARG A 229 -2.22 29.89 23.47
CA ARG A 229 -1.58 30.44 22.26
C ARG A 229 -2.36 30.04 21.00
N VAL A 230 -2.83 28.80 20.93
CA VAL A 230 -3.66 28.31 19.82
C VAL A 230 -5.00 29.03 19.79
N GLN A 231 -5.66 29.21 20.94
CA GLN A 231 -6.91 29.97 21.04
C GLN A 231 -6.71 31.42 20.58
N SER A 232 -5.69 32.12 21.09
CA SER A 232 -5.42 33.50 20.68
C SER A 232 -5.13 33.62 19.19
N TYR A 233 -4.46 32.63 18.59
CA TYR A 233 -4.19 32.62 17.15
C TYR A 233 -5.46 32.34 16.34
N PHE A 234 -6.30 31.41 16.79
CA PHE A 234 -7.60 31.11 16.17
C PHE A 234 -8.53 32.32 16.19
N ASP A 235 -8.60 33.04 17.32
CA ASP A 235 -9.40 34.25 17.44
C ASP A 235 -8.89 35.36 16.50
N GLN A 236 -7.55 35.51 16.39
CA GLN A 236 -6.93 36.47 15.45
C GLN A 236 -7.20 36.13 13.98
N LEU A 237 -7.22 34.84 13.62
CA LEU A 237 -7.59 34.41 12.26
C LEU A 237 -9.02 34.84 11.92
N GLY A 238 -9.94 34.72 12.89
CA GLY A 238 -11.33 35.15 12.73
C GLY A 238 -11.50 36.65 12.54
N VAL A 239 -10.81 37.46 13.35
CA VAL A 239 -10.80 38.92 13.19
C VAL A 239 -10.26 39.31 11.80
N ALA A 240 -9.14 38.71 11.39
CA ALA A 240 -8.57 38.97 10.08
C ALA A 240 -9.51 38.52 8.95
N ALA A 241 -10.21 37.39 9.10
CA ALA A 241 -11.17 36.89 8.10
C ALA A 241 -12.31 37.89 7.85
N ALA A 242 -12.90 38.43 8.93
CA ALA A 242 -13.97 39.42 8.84
C ALA A 242 -13.53 40.71 8.13
N LEU A 243 -12.31 41.18 8.43
CA LEU A 243 -11.74 42.34 7.75
C LEU A 243 -11.46 42.06 6.27
N VAL A 244 -10.87 40.91 5.94
CA VAL A 244 -10.58 40.53 4.56
C VAL A 244 -11.85 40.41 3.72
N GLU A 245 -12.94 39.86 4.28
CA GLU A 245 -14.22 39.76 3.59
C GLU A 245 -14.81 41.14 3.25
N ARG A 246 -14.69 42.11 4.18
CA ARG A 246 -15.12 43.50 3.98
C ARG A 246 -14.38 44.17 2.81
N TYR A 247 -13.06 43.98 2.72
CA TYR A 247 -12.21 44.63 1.70
C TYR A 247 -12.06 43.81 0.41
N ARG A 248 -12.42 42.53 0.42
CA ARG A 248 -12.32 41.58 -0.72
C ARG A 248 -10.93 41.52 -1.36
N GLU A 249 -9.88 41.71 -0.57
CA GLU A 249 -8.51 41.65 -1.06
C GLU A 249 -8.05 40.21 -1.29
N LYS A 250 -7.88 39.83 -2.56
CA LYS A 250 -7.48 38.46 -2.95
C LYS A 250 -6.17 38.01 -2.32
N THR A 251 -5.19 38.90 -2.22
CA THR A 251 -3.88 38.59 -1.61
C THR A 251 -4.02 38.32 -0.11
N ALA A 252 -4.81 39.12 0.59
CA ALA A 252 -5.06 38.94 2.01
C ALA A 252 -5.82 37.63 2.27
N THR A 253 -6.80 37.28 1.42
CA THR A 253 -7.49 35.99 1.47
C THR A 253 -6.54 34.81 1.27
N ALA A 254 -5.62 34.91 0.30
CA ALA A 254 -4.65 33.85 0.04
C ALA A 254 -3.68 33.64 1.22
N VAL A 255 -3.13 34.74 1.76
CA VAL A 255 -2.23 34.70 2.92
C VAL A 255 -2.95 34.11 4.14
N LEU A 256 -4.19 34.54 4.39
CA LEU A 256 -4.98 34.04 5.52
C LEU A 256 -5.32 32.55 5.37
N GLY A 257 -5.63 32.11 4.15
CA GLY A 257 -5.86 30.70 3.86
C GLY A 257 -4.62 29.81 4.06
N VAL A 258 -3.41 30.35 3.86
CA VAL A 258 -2.14 29.67 4.17
C VAL A 258 -1.93 29.61 5.69
N LEU A 259 -2.12 30.74 6.39
CA LEU A 259 -1.99 30.83 7.84
C LEU A 259 -2.98 29.93 8.60
N ALA A 260 -4.18 29.70 8.03
CA ALA A 260 -5.19 28.79 8.57
C ALA A 260 -4.84 27.30 8.41
N LYS A 261 -3.88 26.97 7.54
CA LYS A 261 -3.34 25.62 7.34
C LYS A 261 -2.03 25.36 8.09
N ALA A 262 -1.57 26.34 8.87
CA ALA A 262 -0.36 26.22 9.66
C ALA A 262 -0.44 25.02 10.62
N GLU A 263 0.71 24.39 10.86
CA GLU A 263 0.83 23.39 11.91
C GLU A 263 0.68 24.06 13.27
N LEU A 264 -0.12 23.46 14.16
CA LEU A 264 -0.38 24.00 15.48
C LEU A 264 0.48 23.28 16.54
N PRO A 265 1.08 24.01 17.50
CA PRO A 265 0.94 25.45 17.75
C PRO A 265 1.67 26.32 16.71
N PRO A 266 1.13 27.51 16.38
CA PRO A 266 1.67 28.35 15.30
C PRO A 266 3.07 28.83 15.66
N THR A 267 3.97 28.92 14.71
CA THR A 267 5.32 29.48 14.89
C THR A 267 5.26 30.97 15.25
N GLU A 268 6.37 31.51 15.77
CA GLU A 268 6.46 32.93 16.08
C GLU A 268 6.33 33.80 14.82
N LEU A 269 6.84 33.30 13.68
CA LEU A 269 6.73 33.97 12.38
C LEU A 269 5.28 34.07 11.92
N GLU A 270 4.53 32.96 11.94
CA GLU A 270 3.11 32.94 11.55
C GLU A 270 2.28 33.87 12.42
N THR A 271 2.54 33.88 13.72
CA THR A 271 1.88 34.79 14.67
C THR A 271 2.18 36.25 14.33
N LYS A 272 3.43 36.59 13.97
CA LYS A 272 3.83 37.95 13.59
C LYS A 272 3.21 38.38 12.25
N LEU A 273 3.15 37.47 11.27
CA LEU A 273 2.54 37.71 9.96
C LEU A 273 1.05 37.99 10.10
N LEU A 274 0.32 37.17 10.87
CA LEU A 274 -1.10 37.38 11.14
C LEU A 274 -1.36 38.74 11.81
N LYS A 275 -0.59 39.06 12.86
CA LYS A 275 -0.69 40.36 13.53
C LYS A 275 -0.35 41.55 12.63
N CYS A 276 0.53 41.36 11.64
CA CYS A 276 0.84 42.41 10.68
C CYS A 276 -0.34 42.63 9.73
N LEU A 277 -0.91 41.54 9.23
CA LEU A 277 -2.09 41.57 8.35
C LEU A 277 -3.27 42.24 9.04
N GLU A 278 -3.58 41.82 10.27
CA GLU A 278 -4.64 42.40 11.09
C GLU A 278 -4.44 43.91 11.32
N ARG A 279 -3.20 44.34 11.66
CA ARG A 279 -2.87 45.76 11.88
C ARG A 279 -3.06 46.61 10.62
N GLU A 280 -2.61 46.13 9.48
CA GLU A 280 -2.74 46.88 8.22
C GLU A 280 -4.20 46.97 7.78
N LEU A 281 -4.98 45.90 7.91
CA LEU A 281 -6.42 45.93 7.62
C LEU A 281 -7.18 46.81 8.61
N SER A 282 -6.86 46.74 9.90
CA SER A 282 -7.50 47.58 10.93
C SER A 282 -7.20 49.08 10.77
N ARG A 283 -5.99 49.43 10.31
CA ARG A 283 -5.62 50.83 10.01
C ARG A 283 -6.48 51.39 8.89
N ARG A 284 -6.72 50.59 7.85
CA ARG A 284 -7.57 50.98 6.72
C ARG A 284 -9.03 51.11 7.14
N ASP A 285 -9.51 50.23 8.01
CA ASP A 285 -10.87 50.31 8.58
C ASP A 285 -11.12 51.59 9.36
N LYS A 286 -10.16 52.00 10.18
CA LYS A 286 -10.24 53.28 10.89
C LYS A 286 -10.17 54.48 9.94
N ALA A 287 -9.25 54.46 8.97
CA ALA A 287 -9.11 55.56 8.02
C ALA A 287 -10.35 55.78 7.15
N GLN A 288 -11.10 54.71 6.84
CA GLN A 288 -12.34 54.79 6.08
C GLN A 288 -13.53 55.22 6.94
N ALA A 289 -13.59 54.78 8.20
CA ALA A 289 -14.61 55.24 9.16
C ALA A 289 -14.48 56.72 9.57
N GLU A 290 -13.31 57.34 9.34
CA GLU A 290 -13.10 58.79 9.54
C GLU A 290 -13.45 59.63 8.29
N GLN A 291 -13.71 58.99 7.14
CA GLN A 291 -14.08 59.65 5.88
C GLN A 291 -15.58 59.60 5.56
N ASP A 292 -16.34 58.72 6.21
CA ASP A 292 -17.80 58.60 6.16
C ASP A 292 -18.48 59.39 7.30
#